data_AF-A0A846QIG8-F1
#
_entry.id   AF-A0A846QIG8-F1
#
_cell.length_a   1.000
_cell.length_b   1.000
_cell.length_c   1.000
_cell.angle_alpha   90.00
_cell.angle_beta   90.00
_cell.angle_gamma   90.00
#
_symmetry.space_group_name_H-M   'P 1'
#
loop_
_entity.id
_entity.type
_entity.pdbx_description
1 polymer ?
#
loop_
_entity_poly.entity_id
_entity_poly.type
_entity_poly.pdbx_seq_one_letter_code
_entity_poly.pdbx_strand_id
1 'polypeptide(L)'
;MENVENAEKSYEESLASDIFNMIQSAKESGLDVDDGFQNEPFATSELAIRYLFYPKRHLMQVPGMPDAQRRKLKTSNILAQVVVAKKLVGIHIIWSSTKAFADIATEAEVLAGIDTKALAAYKEHVAQALRDDFAKAAAAAEAASNVTQ
;
A
#
# COMPACT_ATOMS: atom_id res chain seq x y z
N MET A 1 17.90 -12.09 33.73
CA MET A 1 17.92 -11.85 32.28
C MET A 1 17.17 -13.01 31.69
N GLU A 2 16.02 -12.89 31.05
CA GLU A 2 15.50 -11.82 30.19
C GLU A 2 14.02 -11.55 30.49
N ASN A 3 13.64 -10.27 30.54
CA ASN A 3 12.27 -9.89 30.23
C ASN A 3 12.19 -9.84 28.71
N VAL A 4 11.61 -10.87 28.10
CA VAL A 4 11.17 -10.77 26.71
C VAL A 4 9.86 -9.97 26.74
N GLU A 5 9.97 -8.64 26.72
CA GLU A 5 8.86 -7.79 26.35
C GLU A 5 8.49 -8.14 24.91
N ASN A 6 7.35 -8.82 24.75
CA ASN A 6 6.69 -9.00 23.47
C ASN A 6 6.12 -7.63 23.06
N ALA A 7 7.01 -6.69 22.71
CA ALA A 7 6.61 -5.38 22.21
C ALA A 7 5.92 -5.63 20.86
N GLU A 8 4.59 -5.51 20.84
CA GLU A 8 3.83 -5.55 19.58
C GLU A 8 4.45 -4.53 18.63
N LYS A 9 4.95 -4.99 17.48
CA LYS A 9 5.49 -4.11 16.45
C LYS A 9 4.42 -3.07 16.10
N SER A 10 4.82 -1.81 16.02
CA SER A 10 3.96 -0.77 15.47
C SER A 10 3.50 -1.13 14.05
N TYR A 11 2.43 -0.51 13.60
CA TYR A 11 1.93 -0.74 12.25
C TYR A 11 2.96 -0.33 11.19
N GLU A 12 3.68 0.76 11.45
CA GLU A 12 4.77 1.26 10.61
C GLU A 12 5.91 0.25 10.50
N GLU A 13 6.33 -0.36 11.60
CA GLU A 13 7.36 -1.41 11.62
C GLU A 13 6.92 -2.67 10.87
N SER A 14 5.65 -3.07 11.06
CA SER A 14 5.08 -4.22 10.36
C SER A 14 5.03 -3.97 8.85
N LEU A 15 4.54 -2.80 8.43
CA LEU A 15 4.50 -2.40 7.03
C LEU A 15 5.91 -2.26 6.43
N ALA A 16 6.88 -1.75 7.18
CA ALA A 16 8.26 -1.65 6.72
C ALA A 16 8.85 -3.03 6.44
N SER A 17 8.59 -4.01 7.33
CA SER A 17 8.99 -5.40 7.13
C SER A 17 8.30 -6.01 5.89
N ASP A 18 6.99 -5.81 5.73
CA ASP A 18 6.24 -6.29 4.55
C ASP A 18 6.80 -5.70 3.24
N ILE A 19 6.99 -4.39 3.19
CA ILE A 19 7.56 -3.70 2.02
C ILE A 19 8.97 -4.22 1.71
N PHE A 20 9.81 -4.37 2.73
CA PHE A 20 11.16 -4.91 2.54
C PHE A 20 11.12 -6.32 1.94
N ASN A 21 10.28 -7.20 2.50
CA ASN A 21 10.12 -8.57 2.01
C ASN A 21 9.53 -8.62 0.59
N MET A 22 8.60 -7.72 0.24
CA MET A 22 8.10 -7.60 -1.14
C MET A 22 9.21 -7.20 -2.12
N ILE A 23 10.08 -6.26 -1.75
CA ILE A 23 11.23 -5.85 -2.58
C ILE A 23 12.21 -7.02 -2.74
N GLN A 24 12.58 -7.71 -1.66
CA GLN A 24 13.51 -8.85 -1.75
C GLN A 24 12.91 -10.00 -2.56
N SER A 25 11.65 -10.34 -2.34
CA SER A 25 10.97 -11.40 -3.10
C SER A 25 10.91 -11.08 -4.60
N ALA A 26 10.67 -9.82 -4.96
CA ALA A 26 10.68 -9.38 -6.36
C ALA A 26 12.09 -9.50 -6.97
N LYS A 27 13.14 -9.09 -6.24
CA LYS A 27 14.55 -9.26 -6.67
C LYS A 27 14.90 -10.73 -6.87
N GLU A 28 14.54 -11.59 -5.92
CA GLU A 28 14.79 -13.04 -5.97
C GLU A 28 14.04 -13.72 -7.13
N SER A 29 12.89 -13.17 -7.52
CA SER A 29 12.11 -13.63 -8.68
C SER A 29 12.69 -13.16 -10.03
N GLY A 30 13.80 -12.41 -10.03
CA GLY A 30 14.44 -11.88 -11.23
C GLY A 30 13.71 -10.68 -11.85
N LEU A 31 12.81 -10.02 -11.12
CA LEU A 31 12.17 -8.79 -11.58
C LEU A 31 13.16 -7.63 -11.49
N ASP A 32 13.15 -6.77 -12.52
CA ASP A 32 13.81 -5.47 -12.45
C ASP A 32 12.99 -4.52 -11.55
N VAL A 33 13.30 -4.54 -10.26
CA VAL A 33 12.60 -3.73 -9.26
C VAL A 33 12.79 -2.22 -9.48
N ASP A 34 13.83 -1.80 -10.20
CA ASP A 34 14.10 -0.39 -10.46
C ASP A 34 13.35 0.14 -11.69
N ASP A 35 12.77 -0.73 -12.51
CA ASP A 35 11.74 -0.38 -13.49
C ASP A 35 10.32 -0.34 -12.89
N GLY A 36 10.20 -0.87 -11.69
CA GLY A 36 8.99 -0.84 -10.91
C GLY A 36 8.13 -2.08 -11.09
N PHE A 37 7.28 -2.30 -10.12
CA PHE A 37 6.44 -3.49 -10.02
C PHE A 37 5.20 -3.18 -9.18
N GLN A 38 4.27 -4.12 -9.15
CA GLN A 38 3.05 -4.00 -8.37
C GLN A 38 2.82 -5.24 -7.54
N ASN A 39 2.21 -5.04 -6.37
CA ASN A 39 1.72 -6.09 -5.51
C ASN A 39 0.25 -5.80 -5.17
N GLU A 40 -0.58 -6.85 -5.11
CA GLU A 40 -1.99 -6.77 -4.74
C GLU A 40 -2.22 -7.69 -3.53
N PRO A 41 -1.92 -7.22 -2.30
CA PRO A 41 -2.01 -8.05 -1.09
C PRO A 41 -3.44 -8.45 -0.73
N PHE A 42 -4.44 -7.73 -1.25
CA PHE A 42 -5.84 -8.00 -0.98
C PHE A 42 -6.70 -7.66 -2.20
N ALA A 43 -7.51 -8.62 -2.63
CA ALA A 43 -8.51 -8.41 -3.67
C ALA A 43 -9.73 -9.30 -3.43
N THR A 44 -10.90 -8.70 -3.57
CA THR A 44 -12.20 -9.35 -3.70
C THR A 44 -12.84 -8.91 -5.03
N SER A 45 -14.07 -9.32 -5.29
CA SER A 45 -14.83 -8.84 -6.45
C SER A 45 -15.08 -7.32 -6.40
N GLU A 46 -15.16 -6.73 -5.21
CA GLU A 46 -15.58 -5.34 -4.99
C GLU A 46 -14.47 -4.45 -4.44
N LEU A 47 -13.46 -4.99 -3.76
CA LEU A 47 -12.40 -4.21 -3.13
C LEU A 47 -11.03 -4.75 -3.51
N ALA A 48 -10.11 -3.88 -3.91
CA ALA A 48 -8.71 -4.22 -4.09
C ALA A 48 -7.79 -3.20 -3.41
N ILE A 49 -6.76 -3.70 -2.76
CA ILE A 49 -5.65 -2.91 -2.21
C ILE A 49 -4.42 -3.24 -3.01
N ARG A 50 -3.75 -2.21 -3.53
CA ARG A 50 -2.55 -2.37 -4.37
C ARG A 50 -1.40 -1.53 -3.85
N TYR A 51 -0.20 -2.08 -3.92
CA TYR A 51 1.04 -1.35 -3.75
C TYR A 51 1.75 -1.25 -5.10
N LEU A 52 2.03 -0.03 -5.52
CA LEU A 52 2.75 0.28 -6.74
C LEU A 52 4.14 0.80 -6.39
N PHE A 53 5.16 0.03 -6.76
CA PHE A 53 6.56 0.35 -6.53
C PHE A 53 7.08 0.98 -7.82
N TYR A 54 7.29 2.30 -7.82
CA TYR A 54 7.72 2.99 -9.03
C TYR A 54 8.88 3.95 -8.80
N PRO A 55 9.85 3.99 -9.73
CA PRO A 55 10.86 5.04 -9.72
C PRO A 55 10.22 6.38 -10.10
N LYS A 56 10.86 7.48 -9.68
CA LYS A 56 10.42 8.85 -10.00
C LYS A 56 10.07 9.05 -11.47
N ARG A 57 10.90 8.49 -12.35
CA ARG A 57 10.79 8.66 -13.81
C ARG A 57 9.42 8.20 -14.33
N HIS A 58 8.86 7.13 -13.79
CA HIS A 58 7.56 6.60 -14.23
C HIS A 58 6.42 7.47 -13.69
N LEU A 59 6.51 7.88 -12.43
CA LEU A 59 5.49 8.71 -11.80
C LEU A 59 5.41 10.13 -12.38
N MET A 60 6.54 10.68 -12.84
CA MET A 60 6.57 11.99 -13.50
C MET A 60 5.81 12.00 -14.84
N GLN A 61 5.68 10.85 -15.49
CA GLN A 61 4.94 10.71 -16.75
C GLN A 61 3.43 10.61 -16.54
N VAL A 62 2.96 10.44 -15.29
CA VAL A 62 1.54 10.35 -14.99
C VAL A 62 0.85 11.70 -15.28
N PRO A 63 -0.11 11.75 -16.20
CA PRO A 63 -0.84 12.97 -16.51
C PRO A 63 -1.68 13.40 -15.30
N GLY A 64 -1.76 14.70 -15.06
CA GLY A 64 -2.64 15.26 -14.02
C GLY A 64 -2.17 15.08 -12.57
N MET A 65 -0.99 14.52 -12.30
CA MET A 65 -0.45 14.49 -10.93
C MET A 65 -0.25 15.93 -10.40
N PRO A 66 -0.79 16.29 -9.21
CA PRO A 66 -0.62 17.62 -8.64
C PRO A 66 0.84 17.96 -8.34
N ASP A 67 1.25 19.21 -8.57
CA ASP A 67 2.64 19.65 -8.36
C ASP A 67 3.15 19.41 -6.94
N ALA A 68 2.27 19.59 -5.94
CA ALA A 68 2.60 19.32 -4.54
C ALA A 68 2.99 17.84 -4.32
N GLN A 69 2.39 16.90 -5.05
CA GLN A 69 2.76 15.49 -5.01
C GLN A 69 4.02 15.22 -5.83
N ARG A 70 4.14 15.81 -7.03
CA ARG A 70 5.35 15.67 -7.88
C ARG A 70 6.62 16.08 -7.14
N ARG A 71 6.56 17.15 -6.34
CA ARG A 71 7.69 17.64 -5.53
C ARG A 71 8.11 16.68 -4.41
N LYS A 72 7.21 15.82 -3.93
CA LYS A 72 7.50 14.82 -2.90
C LYS A 72 8.14 13.54 -3.45
N LEU A 73 8.09 13.34 -4.77
CA LEU A 73 8.67 12.16 -5.41
C LEU A 73 10.19 12.15 -5.27
N LYS A 74 10.70 11.06 -4.70
CA LYS A 74 12.14 10.74 -4.64
C LYS A 74 12.49 9.66 -5.65
N THR A 75 13.73 9.18 -5.65
CA THR A 75 14.24 8.15 -6.58
C THR A 75 13.29 6.96 -6.68
N SER A 76 12.89 6.40 -5.55
CA SER A 76 11.95 5.27 -5.45
C SER A 76 10.78 5.65 -4.57
N ASN A 77 9.57 5.24 -4.96
CA ASN A 77 8.34 5.60 -4.26
C ASN A 77 7.36 4.43 -4.26
N ILE A 78 6.61 4.27 -3.17
CA ILE A 78 5.56 3.27 -3.07
C ILE A 78 4.23 4.00 -2.91
N LEU A 79 3.30 3.70 -3.82
CA LEU A 79 1.94 4.20 -3.78
C LEU A 79 1.01 3.10 -3.29
N ALA A 80 0.23 3.39 -2.27
CA ALA A 80 -0.86 2.54 -1.83
C ALA A 80 -2.16 2.99 -2.48
N GLN A 81 -2.87 2.08 -3.15
CA GLN A 81 -4.15 2.32 -3.79
C GLN A 81 -5.24 1.53 -3.10
N VAL A 82 -6.41 2.17 -2.98
CA VAL A 82 -7.66 1.54 -2.57
C VAL A 82 -8.64 1.68 -3.73
N VAL A 83 -9.12 0.55 -4.23
CA VAL A 83 -10.04 0.46 -5.37
C VAL A 83 -11.32 -0.20 -4.92
N VAL A 84 -12.46 0.46 -5.10
CA VAL A 84 -13.80 -0.05 -4.76
C VAL A 84 -14.66 -0.06 -6.01
N ALA A 85 -15.30 -1.19 -6.33
CA ALA A 85 -16.12 -1.40 -7.52
C ALA A 85 -15.40 -0.91 -8.80
N LYS A 86 -14.11 -1.27 -8.95
CA LYS A 86 -13.21 -0.87 -10.04
C LYS A 86 -12.91 0.63 -10.13
N LYS A 87 -13.31 1.43 -9.14
CA LYS A 87 -12.99 2.87 -9.06
C LYS A 87 -11.89 3.11 -8.04
N LEU A 88 -10.89 3.89 -8.42
CA LEU A 88 -9.85 4.35 -7.50
C LEU A 88 -10.46 5.34 -6.51
N VAL A 89 -10.50 4.99 -5.22
CA VAL A 89 -11.06 5.83 -4.15
C VAL A 89 -9.98 6.41 -3.23
N GLY A 90 -8.76 5.89 -3.29
CA GLY A 90 -7.61 6.42 -2.57
C GLY A 90 -6.31 6.09 -3.28
N ILE A 91 -5.39 7.05 -3.34
CA ILE A 91 -4.01 6.83 -3.75
C ILE A 91 -3.09 7.69 -2.89
N HIS A 92 -2.12 7.05 -2.25
CA HIS A 92 -1.26 7.68 -1.23
C HIS A 92 0.18 7.28 -1.46
N ILE A 93 1.11 8.24 -1.50
CA ILE A 93 2.55 7.95 -1.50
C ILE A 93 2.93 7.66 -0.04
N ILE A 94 2.95 6.38 0.33
CA ILE A 94 3.18 5.94 1.72
C ILE A 94 4.66 5.79 2.06
N TRP A 95 5.53 5.75 1.04
CA TRP A 95 6.96 5.63 1.21
C TRP A 95 7.73 6.31 0.08
N SER A 96 8.86 6.93 0.40
CA SER A 96 9.78 7.49 -0.59
C SER A 96 11.24 7.46 -0.12
N SER A 97 12.16 7.10 -1.02
CA SER A 97 13.59 7.08 -0.75
C SER A 97 14.41 7.67 -1.89
N THR A 98 15.56 8.25 -1.55
CA THR A 98 16.58 8.68 -2.51
C THR A 98 17.40 7.51 -3.07
N LYS A 99 17.29 6.32 -2.49
CA LYS A 99 17.89 5.08 -3.01
C LYS A 99 17.01 4.43 -4.08
N ALA A 100 17.63 3.69 -4.98
CA ALA A 100 16.93 2.75 -5.87
C ALA A 100 16.32 1.59 -5.06
N PHE A 101 15.34 0.86 -5.61
CA PHE A 101 14.77 -0.29 -4.92
C PHE A 101 15.80 -1.43 -4.80
N ALA A 102 16.65 -1.61 -5.82
CA ALA A 102 17.71 -2.61 -5.79
C ALA A 102 18.70 -2.40 -4.62
N ASP A 103 18.94 -1.13 -4.24
CA ASP A 103 19.91 -0.70 -3.23
C ASP A 103 19.36 -0.71 -1.78
N ILE A 104 18.10 -1.09 -1.58
CA ILE A 104 17.52 -1.22 -0.23
C ILE A 104 18.05 -2.49 0.43
N ALA A 105 18.73 -2.31 1.57
CA ALA A 105 19.47 -3.38 2.25
C ALA A 105 18.80 -3.85 3.55
N THR A 106 17.99 -3.02 4.20
CA THR A 106 17.41 -3.36 5.52
C THR A 106 15.99 -2.83 5.71
N GLU A 107 15.23 -3.44 6.61
CA GLU A 107 13.90 -2.96 7.04
C GLU A 107 13.95 -1.55 7.65
N ALA A 108 15.03 -1.22 8.38
CA ALA A 108 15.20 0.10 9.00
C ALA A 108 15.26 1.23 7.96
N GLU A 109 15.85 0.98 6.79
CA GLU A 109 15.85 1.93 5.68
C GLU A 109 14.44 2.13 5.11
N VAL A 110 13.64 1.06 5.08
CA VAL A 110 12.24 1.16 4.67
C VAL A 110 11.45 1.97 5.70
N LEU A 111 11.58 1.66 6.99
CA LEU A 111 10.90 2.37 8.07
C LEU A 111 11.18 3.88 8.04
N ALA A 112 12.43 4.29 7.81
CA ALA A 112 12.82 5.69 7.75
C ALA A 112 12.21 6.46 6.56
N GLY A 113 11.77 5.75 5.52
CA GLY A 113 11.15 6.35 4.33
C GLY A 113 9.62 6.43 4.38
N ILE A 114 8.98 5.89 5.42
CA ILE A 114 7.52 5.93 5.58
C ILE A 114 7.04 7.37 5.80
N ASP A 115 6.04 7.78 5.02
CA ASP A 115 5.28 9.01 5.28
C ASP A 115 4.10 8.67 6.20
N THR A 116 4.28 8.90 7.51
CA THR A 116 3.29 8.56 8.54
C THR A 116 1.95 9.28 8.34
N LYS A 117 1.95 10.49 7.76
CA LYS A 117 0.70 11.23 7.49
C LYS A 117 -0.05 10.61 6.32
N ALA A 118 0.65 10.29 5.24
CA ALA A 118 0.05 9.59 4.10
C ALA A 118 -0.43 8.19 4.52
N LEU A 119 0.32 7.51 5.39
CA LEU A 119 -0.05 6.21 5.90
C LEU A 119 -1.32 6.26 6.75
N ALA A 120 -1.46 7.26 7.62
CA ALA A 120 -2.69 7.45 8.40
C ALA A 120 -3.91 7.67 7.50
N ALA A 121 -3.80 8.52 6.46
CA ALA A 121 -4.87 8.76 5.50
C ALA A 121 -5.22 7.50 4.69
N TYR A 122 -4.20 6.72 4.30
CA TYR A 122 -4.41 5.42 3.66
C TYR A 122 -5.17 4.45 4.57
N LYS A 123 -4.79 4.32 5.85
CA LYS A 123 -5.49 3.45 6.82
C LYS A 123 -6.95 3.84 6.97
N GLU A 124 -7.24 5.14 6.99
CA GLU A 124 -8.62 5.63 7.07
C GLU A 124 -9.44 5.23 5.83
N HIS A 125 -8.88 5.39 4.62
CA HIS A 125 -9.54 4.97 3.39
C HIS A 125 -9.77 3.46 3.33
N VAL A 126 -8.80 2.64 3.77
CA VAL A 126 -8.96 1.18 3.86
C VAL A 126 -10.06 0.83 4.86
N ALA A 127 -10.03 1.40 6.05
CA ALA A 127 -11.03 1.14 7.07
C ALA A 127 -12.44 1.53 6.60
N GLN A 128 -12.58 2.66 5.92
CA GLN A 128 -13.85 3.09 5.36
C GLN A 128 -14.33 2.14 4.26
N ALA A 129 -13.46 1.78 3.32
CA ALA A 129 -13.80 0.85 2.25
C ALA A 129 -14.25 -0.52 2.78
N LEU A 130 -13.57 -1.05 3.80
CA LEU A 130 -13.95 -2.31 4.44
C LEU A 130 -15.30 -2.22 5.16
N ARG A 131 -15.55 -1.13 5.91
CA ARG A 131 -16.85 -0.92 6.58
C ARG A 131 -17.99 -0.88 5.56
N ASP A 132 -17.80 -0.18 4.44
CA ASP A 132 -18.81 -0.06 3.39
C ASP A 132 -19.03 -1.39 2.67
N ASP A 133 -17.97 -2.17 2.45
CA ASP A 133 -18.06 -3.51 1.85
C ASP A 133 -18.84 -4.48 2.75
N PHE A 134 -18.52 -4.52 4.05
CA PHE A 134 -19.25 -5.35 5.02
C PHE A 134 -20.72 -4.93 5.15
N ALA A 135 -21.01 -3.63 5.19
CA ALA A 135 -22.39 -3.13 5.27
C ALA A 135 -23.21 -3.53 4.03
N LYS A 136 -22.62 -3.45 2.83
CA LYS A 136 -23.26 -3.91 1.59
C LYS A 136 -23.51 -5.42 1.59
N ALA A 137 -22.52 -6.21 2.02
CA ALA A 137 -22.64 -7.66 2.10
C ALA A 137 -23.76 -8.07 3.07
N ALA A 138 -23.86 -7.41 4.22
CA ALA A 138 -24.93 -7.64 5.19
C ALA A 138 -26.32 -7.30 4.62
N ALA A 139 -26.47 -6.13 3.97
CA ALA A 139 -27.72 -5.73 3.35
C ALA A 139 -28.16 -6.68 2.21
N ALA A 140 -27.21 -7.17 1.41
CA ALA A 140 -27.49 -8.14 0.36
C ALA A 140 -27.95 -9.50 0.92
N ALA A 141 -27.36 -9.96 2.02
CA ALA A 141 -27.76 -11.20 2.69
C ALA A 141 -29.17 -11.12 3.29
N GLU A 142 -29.53 -9.98 3.89
CA GLU A 142 -30.89 -9.72 4.41
C GLU A 142 -31.93 -9.68 3.28
N ALA A 143 -31.63 -9.00 2.18
CA ALA A 143 -32.52 -8.93 1.02
C ALA A 143 -32.75 -10.32 0.38
N ALA A 144 -31.71 -11.15 0.26
CA ALA A 144 -31.82 -12.50 -0.27
C ALA A 144 -32.67 -13.43 0.63
N SER A 145 -32.61 -13.21 1.95
CA SER A 145 -33.41 -13.98 2.92
C SER A 145 -34.91 -13.63 2.85
N ASN A 146 -35.26 -12.39 2.52
CA ASN A 146 -36.64 -11.92 2.42
C ASN A 146 -37.34 -12.28 1.09
N VAL A 147 -36.59 -12.58 0.03
CA VAL A 147 -37.15 -12.98 -1.29
C VAL A 147 -37.50 -14.47 -1.34
N THR A 148 -37.06 -15.26 -0.37
CA THR A 148 -37.28 -16.73 -0.32
C THR A 148 -38.45 -17.13 0.59
N GLN A 149 -39.24 -16.16 1.08
CA GLN A 149 -40.46 -16.38 1.87
C GLN A 149 -41.73 -16.14 1.05
#